data_AF-A0A7V9VBD2-F1
#
_entry.id   AF-A0A7V9VBD2-F1
#
_cell.length_a   1.000
_cell.length_b   1.000
_cell.length_c   1.000
_cell.angle_alpha   90.00
_cell.angle_beta   90.00
_cell.angle_gamma   90.00
#
_symmetry.space_group_name_H-M   'P 1'
#
loop_
_entity.id
_entity.type
_entity.pdbx_description
1 polymer ?
#
loop_
_entity_poly.entity_id
_entity_poly.type
_entity_poly.pdbx_seq_one_letter_code
_entity_poly.pdbx_strand_id
1 'polypeptide(L)' 'MAVSDPANPFRSFQVRGRVVGITAEGGAEHIEKLAQRYTGGPYAWYGGRDQTRLIMTIEAEKVSGVG' A
#
# COMPACT_ATOMS: atom_id res chain seq x y z
N MET A 1 5.53 -6.42 -6.05
CA MET A 1 5.19 -5.00 -6.35
C MET A 1 6.42 -4.28 -6.88
N ALA A 2 6.25 -3.25 -7.72
CA ALA A 2 7.32 -2.34 -8.12
C ALA A 2 6.95 -0.89 -7.79
N VAL A 3 7.96 -0.07 -7.47
CA VAL A 3 7.85 1.37 -7.20
C VAL A 3 8.84 2.07 -8.11
N SER A 4 8.34 2.96 -8.96
CA SER A 4 9.17 3.82 -9.81
C SER A 4 9.41 5.16 -9.15
N ASP A 5 10.61 5.71 -9.34
CA ASP A 5 10.91 7.05 -8.91
C ASP A 5 10.17 8.07 -9.81
N PRO A 6 9.33 8.95 -9.24
CA PRO A 6 8.62 9.96 -10.02
C PRO A 6 9.56 10.98 -10.69
N ALA A 7 10.79 11.18 -10.18
CA ALA A 7 11.75 12.12 -10.75
C ALA A 7 12.67 11.49 -11.82
N ASN A 8 12.82 10.16 -11.82
CA ASN A 8 13.63 9.43 -12.79
C ASN A 8 13.01 8.06 -13.12
N PRO A 9 12.28 7.92 -14.24
CA PRO A 9 11.61 6.68 -14.60
C PRO A 9 12.54 5.48 -14.85
N PHE A 10 13.83 5.70 -15.12
CA PHE A 10 14.82 4.62 -15.26
C PHE A 10 15.21 4.02 -13.91
N ARG A 11 14.91 4.71 -12.80
CA ARG A 11 15.14 4.25 -11.44
C ARG A 11 13.87 3.62 -10.87
N SER A 12 13.92 2.33 -10.57
CA SER A 12 12.81 1.58 -9.98
C SER A 12 13.28 0.52 -9.00
N PHE A 13 12.39 0.17 -8.07
CA PHE A 13 12.59 -0.88 -7.10
C PHE A 13 11.46 -1.91 -7.19
N GLN A 14 11.79 -3.19 -7.13
CA GLN A 14 10.84 -4.29 -7.07
C GLN A 14 10.99 -5.02 -5.73
N VAL A 15 9.86 -5.24 -5.05
CA VAL A 15 9.75 -6.06 -3.85
C VAL A 15 8.94 -7.30 -4.18
N ARG A 16 9.53 -8.48 -4.00
CA ARG A 16 8.88 -9.79 -4.08
C ARG A 16 8.81 -10.40 -2.68
N GLY A 17 7.72 -11.09 -2.41
CA GLY A 17 7.46 -11.63 -1.10
C GLY A 17 6.16 -12.39 -1.07
N ARG A 18 5.84 -12.91 0.11
CA ARG A 18 4.65 -13.72 0.38
C ARG A 18 3.75 -13.02 1.38
N VAL A 19 2.44 -13.21 1.23
CA VAL A 19 1.47 -12.70 2.20
C VAL A 19 1.55 -13.56 3.46
N VAL A 20 1.87 -12.94 4.58
CA VAL A 20 1.98 -13.61 5.90
C VAL A 20 0.84 -13.23 6.84
N GLY A 21 0.01 -12.26 6.44
CA GLY A 21 -1.17 -11.87 7.23
C GLY A 21 -2.20 -11.16 6.38
N ILE A 22 -3.46 -11.43 6.67
CA ILE A 22 -4.63 -10.72 6.14
C ILE A 22 -5.54 -10.46 7.32
N THR A 23 -5.88 -9.20 7.57
CA THR A 23 -6.82 -8.85 8.64
C THR A 23 -7.74 -7.71 8.21
N ALA A 24 -8.99 -7.77 8.67
CA ALA A 24 -9.93 -6.64 8.57
C ALA A 24 -9.81 -5.70 9.78
N GLU A 25 -9.22 -6.17 10.88
CA GLU A 25 -9.04 -5.39 12.10
C GLU A 25 -8.15 -4.17 11.83
N GLY A 26 -8.63 -2.99 12.21
CA GLY A 26 -7.92 -1.73 11.97
C GLY A 26 -7.93 -1.26 10.50
N GLY A 27 -8.63 -1.95 9.60
CA GLY A 27 -8.60 -1.66 8.16
C GLY A 27 -9.14 -0.27 7.80
N ALA A 28 -10.23 0.15 8.46
CA ALA A 28 -10.84 1.46 8.27
C ALA A 28 -9.91 2.59 8.74
N GLU A 29 -9.32 2.44 9.93
CA GLU A 29 -8.39 3.40 10.51
C GLU A 29 -7.09 3.47 9.69
N HIS A 30 -6.63 2.33 9.15
CA HIS A 30 -5.42 2.27 8.35
C HIS A 30 -5.60 3.01 7.01
N ILE A 31 -6.72 2.84 6.31
CA ILE A 31 -6.95 3.57 5.06
C ILE A 31 -7.10 5.07 5.29
N GLU A 32 -7.71 5.50 6.40
CA GLU A 32 -7.77 6.91 6.79
C GLU A 32 -6.37 7.49 7.03
N LYS A 33 -5.48 6.76 7.74
CA LYS A 33 -4.08 7.16 7.93
C LYS A 33 -3.32 7.30 6.61
N LEU A 34 -3.56 6.39 5.66
CA LEU A 34 -2.95 6.47 4.33
C LEU A 34 -3.48 7.68 3.55
N ALA A 35 -4.78 7.97 3.62
CA ALA A 35 -5.37 9.14 2.97
C ALA A 35 -4.77 10.46 3.50
N GLN A 36 -4.60 10.58 4.81
CA GLN A 36 -3.92 11.75 5.40
C GLN A 36 -2.49 11.88 4.87
N ARG A 37 -1.76 10.77 4.77
CA ARG A 37 -0.36 10.76 4.30
C ARG A 37 -0.22 11.12 2.82
N TYR A 38 -1.08 10.59 1.96
CA TYR A 38 -0.88 10.64 0.51
C TYR A 38 -1.78 11.65 -0.21
N THR A 39 -2.93 11.99 0.35
CA THR A 39 -3.90 12.93 -0.25
C THR A 39 -4.24 14.11 0.64
N GLY A 40 -3.71 14.16 1.88
CA GLY A 40 -3.83 15.32 2.77
C GLY A 40 -5.24 15.54 3.36
N GLY A 41 -6.09 14.52 3.36
CA GLY A 41 -7.47 14.64 3.82
C GLY A 41 -8.11 13.30 4.19
N PRO A 42 -9.37 13.30 4.64
CA PRO A 42 -10.09 12.08 4.95
C PRO A 42 -10.23 11.20 3.71
N TYR A 43 -10.26 9.88 3.91
CA TYR A 43 -10.46 8.96 2.81
C TYR A 43 -11.84 9.19 2.18
N ALA A 44 -11.90 9.23 0.84
CA ALA A 44 -13.13 9.53 0.13
C ALA A 44 -14.17 8.39 0.17
N TRP A 45 -13.82 7.23 0.73
CA TRP A 45 -14.68 6.06 0.83
C TRP A 45 -15.26 5.63 -0.53
N TYR A 46 -14.36 5.51 -1.52
CA TYR A 46 -14.74 5.04 -2.85
C TYR A 46 -15.48 3.69 -2.76
N GLY A 47 -16.71 3.69 -3.29
CA GLY A 47 -17.59 2.53 -3.29
C GLY A 47 -18.33 2.22 -1.97
N GLY A 48 -18.37 3.17 -1.03
CA GLY A 48 -19.20 3.07 0.18
C GLY A 48 -18.44 2.72 1.46
N ARG A 49 -19.11 2.95 2.61
CA ARG A 49 -18.59 2.66 3.96
C ARG A 49 -18.90 1.26 4.46
N ASP A 50 -19.75 0.55 3.74
CA ASP A 50 -20.09 -0.86 3.95
C ASP A 50 -19.00 -1.83 3.47
N GLN A 51 -18.00 -1.33 2.74
CA GLN A 51 -16.86 -2.15 2.31
C GLN A 51 -15.94 -2.55 3.47
N THR A 52 -15.62 -3.84 3.55
CA THR A 52 -14.57 -4.34 4.44
C THR A 52 -13.20 -4.01 3.87
N ARG A 53 -12.40 -3.24 4.61
CA ARG A 53 -11.01 -2.92 4.25
C ARG A 53 -10.07 -3.96 4.86
N LEU A 54 -9.18 -4.50 4.04
CA LEU A 54 -8.21 -5.50 4.47
C LEU A 54 -6.81 -4.90 4.50
N ILE A 55 -6.07 -5.24 5.54
CA ILE A 55 -4.63 -5.02 5.64
C ILE A 55 -3.94 -6.32 5.26
N MET A 56 -3.07 -6.25 4.25
CA MET A 56 -2.24 -7.37 3.83
C MET A 56 -0.80 -7.13 4.26
N THR A 57 -0.27 -8.00 5.11
CA THR A 57 1.13 -8.00 5.51
C THR A 57 1.92 -8.89 4.58
N ILE A 58 2.92 -8.31 3.90
CA ILE A 58 3.79 -9.02 2.96
C ILE A 58 5.17 -9.11 3.58
N GLU A 59 5.65 -10.33 3.81
CA GLU A 59 7.04 -10.59 4.16
C GLU A 59 7.89 -10.48 2.89
N ALA A 60 8.81 -9.52 2.87
CA ALA A 60 9.70 -9.31 1.74
C ALA A 60 10.77 -10.41 1.70
N GLU A 61 10.81 -11.15 0.60
CA GLU A 61 11.81 -12.20 0.35
C GLU A 61 12.96 -11.69 -0.50
N LYS A 62 12.68 -10.78 -1.44
CA LYS A 62 13.69 -10.22 -2.33
C LYS A 62 13.34 -8.79 -2.71
N VAL A 63 14.35 -7.93 -2.62
CA VAL A 63 14.32 -6.56 -3.16
C VAL A 63 15.36 -6.45 -4.27
N SER A 64 14.96 -5.94 -5.42
CA SER A 64 15.86 -5.66 -6.55
C SER A 64 15.58 -4.26 -7.09
N GLY A 65 16.58 -3.62 -7.69
CA GLY A 65 16.43 -2.31 -8.30
C GLY A 65 17.07 -2.25 -9.68
N VAL A 66 16.57 -1.33 -10.50
CA VAL A 66 17.19 -0.86 -11.73
C VAL A 66 17.41 0.64 -11.57
N GLY A 67 18.57 1.16 -11.99
CA GLY A 67 18.94 2.56 -11.84
C GLY A 67 19.97 2.96 -12.88
#